data_AF-A0A537R2C6-F1
#
_entry.id   AF-A0A537R2C6-F1
#
_cell.length_a   1.000
_cell.length_b   1.000
_cell.length_c   1.000
_cell.angle_alpha   90.00
_cell.angle_beta   90.00
_cell.angle_gamma   90.00
#
_symmetry.space_group_name_H-M   'P 1'
#
loop_
_entity.id
_entity.type
_entity.pdbx_description
1 polymer ?
#
loop_
_entity_poly.entity_id
_entity_poly.type
_entity_poly.pdbx_seq_one_letter_code
_entity_poly.pdbx_strand_id
1 'polypeptide(L)' 'MSLGDLNVVAEKMNGALAAHNEAVKRLSTGRGNALSVGERIRSLGVKTKRPLPAMLVDGMAITSEAEEFEASGIAAVAE' A
#
# COMPACT_ATOMS: atom_id res chain seq x y z
N MET A 1 -7.84 37.85 -5.94
CA MET A 1 -8.06 36.55 -5.27
C MET A 1 -9.28 36.72 -4.39
N SER A 2 -10.42 36.19 -4.85
CA SER A 2 -11.72 36.37 -4.19
C SER A 2 -11.90 35.33 -3.08
N LEU A 3 -12.74 35.64 -2.09
CA LEU A 3 -13.19 34.68 -1.09
C LEU A 3 -13.83 33.44 -1.74
N GLY A 4 -14.50 33.63 -2.88
CA GLY A 4 -15.05 32.52 -3.68
C GLY A 4 -13.98 31.59 -4.25
N ASP A 5 -12.85 32.14 -4.69
CA ASP A 5 -11.73 31.34 -5.23
C ASP A 5 -11.11 30.47 -4.13
N LEU A 6 -10.99 31.02 -2.91
CA LEU A 6 -10.50 30.30 -1.74
C LEU A 6 -11.42 29.13 -1.33
N ASN A 7 -12.75 29.34 -1.40
CA ASN A 7 -13.71 28.26 -1.13
C ASN A 7 -13.62 27.13 -2.15
N VAL A 8 -13.46 27.45 -3.45
CA VAL A 8 -13.28 26.45 -4.50
C VAL A 8 -11.99 25.64 -4.29
N VAL A 9 -10.91 26.27 -3.84
CA VAL A 9 -9.66 25.57 -3.49
C VAL A 9 -9.89 24.64 -2.28
N ALA A 10 -10.60 25.11 -1.25
CA ALA A 10 -10.91 24.29 -0.07
C ALA A 10 -11.74 23.05 -0.42
N GLU A 11 -12.75 23.18 -1.30
CA GLU A 11 -13.53 22.04 -1.79
C GLU A 11 -12.67 21.01 -2.53
N LYS A 12 -11.78 21.46 -3.41
CA LYS A 12 -10.86 20.57 -4.13
C LYS A 12 -9.90 19.84 -3.19
N MET A 13 -9.40 20.52 -2.16
CA MET A 13 -8.55 19.89 -1.14
C MET A 13 -9.32 18.83 -0.34
N ASN A 14 -10.56 19.10 0.03
CA ASN A 14 -11.41 18.11 0.70
C ASN A 14 -11.67 16.89 -0.19
N GLY A 15 -11.94 17.09 -1.48
CA GLY A 15 -12.08 16.01 -2.45
C GLY A 15 -10.82 15.15 -2.58
N ALA A 16 -9.64 15.78 -2.62
CA ALA A 16 -8.36 15.08 -2.67
C ALA A 16 -8.10 14.24 -1.40
N LEU A 17 -8.40 14.79 -0.22
CA LEU A 17 -8.29 14.06 1.04
C LEU A 17 -9.24 12.86 1.10
N ALA A 18 -10.48 13.04 0.65
CA ALA A 18 -11.45 11.95 0.59
C ALA A 18 -10.99 10.81 -0.34
N ALA A 19 -10.51 11.15 -1.55
CA ALA A 19 -9.97 10.17 -2.49
C ALA A 19 -8.74 9.45 -1.95
N HIS A 20 -7.85 10.17 -1.25
CA HIS A 20 -6.69 9.58 -0.60
C HIS A 20 -7.11 8.55 0.47
N ASN A 21 -8.01 8.94 1.37
CA ASN A 21 -8.51 8.04 2.43
C ASN A 21 -9.19 6.80 1.85
N GLU A 22 -9.95 6.96 0.76
CA GLU A 22 -10.58 5.83 0.07
C GLU A 22 -9.54 4.89 -0.56
N ALA A 23 -8.49 5.43 -1.18
CA ALA A 23 -7.40 4.64 -1.74
C ALA A 23 -6.63 3.88 -0.66
N VAL A 24 -6.29 4.54 0.47
CA VAL A 24 -5.65 3.90 1.61
C VAL A 24 -6.53 2.78 2.19
N LYS A 25 -7.84 3.03 2.32
CA LYS A 25 -8.80 2.02 2.77
C LYS A 25 -8.88 0.84 1.80
N ARG A 26 -8.88 1.09 0.48
CA ARG A 26 -8.85 0.01 -0.52
C ARG A 26 -7.55 -0.79 -0.47
N LEU A 27 -6.42 -0.13 -0.25
CA LEU A 27 -5.11 -0.77 -0.15
C LEU A 27 -4.99 -1.63 1.11
N SER A 28 -5.50 -1.15 2.25
CA SER A 28 -5.39 -1.83 3.53
C SER A 28 -6.48 -2.89 3.74
N THR A 29 -7.75 -2.56 3.48
CA THR A 29 -8.90 -3.42 3.84
C THR A 29 -9.82 -3.72 2.64
N GLY A 30 -9.45 -3.31 1.43
CA GLY A 30 -10.28 -3.47 0.24
C GLY A 30 -10.23 -4.88 -0.36
N ARG A 31 -11.14 -5.13 -1.30
CA ARG A 31 -11.19 -6.38 -2.07
C ARG A 31 -9.93 -6.53 -2.91
N GLY A 32 -9.14 -7.57 -2.62
CA GLY A 32 -7.87 -7.81 -3.30
C GLY A 32 -6.71 -6.99 -2.74
N ASN A 33 -6.78 -6.54 -1.49
CA ASN A 33 -5.61 -6.00 -0.79
C ASN A 33 -4.44 -7.02 -0.84
N ALA A 34 -3.21 -6.50 -0.78
CA ALA A 34 -1.99 -7.33 -0.88
C ALA A 34 -1.95 -8.45 0.17
N LEU A 35 -2.62 -8.22 1.31
CA LEU A 35 -2.80 -9.19 2.38
C LEU A 35 -3.68 -10.37 1.98
N SER A 36 -4.93 -10.14 1.57
CA SER A 36 -5.86 -11.20 1.14
C SER A 36 -5.32 -11.97 -0.06
N VAL A 37 -4.62 -11.28 -0.97
CA VAL A 37 -3.95 -11.92 -2.11
C VAL A 37 -2.79 -12.78 -1.62
N GLY A 38 -1.95 -12.27 -0.72
CA GLY A 38 -0.84 -13.01 -0.11
C GLY A 38 -1.30 -14.23 0.70
N GLU A 39 -2.36 -14.10 1.48
CA GLU A 39 -3.02 -15.20 2.20
C GLU A 39 -3.56 -16.24 1.24
N ARG A 40 -4.23 -15.83 0.16
CA ARG A 40 -4.74 -16.74 -0.86
C ARG A 40 -3.62 -17.49 -1.58
N ILE A 41 -2.52 -16.83 -1.87
CA ILE A 41 -1.33 -17.48 -2.46
C ILE A 41 -0.74 -18.49 -1.46
N ARG A 42 -0.68 -18.16 -0.17
CA ARG A 42 -0.25 -19.07 0.89
C ARG A 42 -1.19 -20.26 1.05
N SER A 43 -2.52 -20.05 1.01
CA SER A 43 -3.51 -21.12 1.13
C SER A 43 -3.44 -22.11 -0.03
N LEU A 44 -2.96 -21.67 -1.20
CA LEU A 44 -2.68 -22.52 -2.35
C LEU A 44 -1.34 -23.28 -2.24
N GLY A 45 -0.64 -23.19 -1.11
CA GLY A 45 0.56 -23.97 -0.82
C GLY A 45 1.84 -23.44 -1.47
N VAL A 46 1.82 -22.22 -2.03
CA VAL A 46 3.03 -21.60 -2.60
C VAL A 46 3.98 -21.20 -1.48
N LYS A 47 5.18 -21.78 -1.49
CA LYS A 47 6.25 -21.45 -0.54
C LYS A 47 6.79 -20.06 -0.84
N THR A 48 6.54 -19.10 0.05
CA THR A 48 7.09 -17.76 -0.04
C THR A 48 8.50 -17.73 0.53
N LYS A 49 9.45 -17.10 -0.17
CA LYS A 49 10.87 -17.00 0.26
C LYS A 49 11.03 -16.12 1.50
N ARG A 50 10.12 -15.17 1.71
CA ARG A 50 10.09 -14.28 2.87
C ARG A 50 8.70 -14.34 3.51
N PRO A 51 8.60 -14.48 4.84
CA PRO A 51 7.31 -14.43 5.52
C PRO A 51 6.67 -13.05 5.31
N LEU A 52 5.33 -13.04 5.21
CA LEU A 52 4.58 -11.78 5.22
C LEU A 52 4.91 -11.03 6.53
N PRO A 53 5.23 -9.73 6.46
CA PRO A 53 5.46 -8.92 7.64
C PRO A 53 4.29 -9.05 8.62
N ALA A 54 4.58 -9.39 9.88
CA ALA A 54 3.56 -9.61 10.92
C ALA A 54 2.65 -8.38 11.12
N MET A 55 3.18 -7.17 10.90
CA MET A 55 2.40 -5.92 10.98
C MET A 55 1.29 -5.81 9.94
N LEU A 56 1.40 -6.51 8.82
CA LEU A 56 0.33 -6.55 7.83
C LEU A 56 -0.77 -7.54 8.23
N VAL A 57 -0.44 -8.64 8.91
CA VAL A 57 -1.38 -9.74 9.20
C VAL A 57 -2.43 -9.36 10.25
N ASP A 58 -2.09 -8.50 11.21
CA ASP A 58 -2.97 -8.11 12.33
C ASP A 58 -3.69 -6.75 12.15
N GLY A 59 -3.72 -6.21 10.93
CA GLY A 59 -4.43 -4.95 10.65
C GLY A 59 -3.83 -3.71 11.35
N MET A 60 -2.59 -3.81 11.83
CA MET A 60 -1.89 -2.69 12.44
C MET A 60 -1.44 -1.71 11.34
N ALA A 61 -1.79 -0.43 11.51
CA ALA A 61 -1.46 0.62 10.55
C ALA A 61 0.04 0.65 10.26
N ILE A 62 0.38 0.76 8.98
CA ILE A 62 1.75 0.90 8.49
C ILE A 62 2.30 2.22 9.07
N THR A 63 3.08 2.13 10.16
CA THR A 63 3.96 3.22 10.56
C THR A 63 5.19 3.13 9.66
N SER A 64 5.49 4.25 9.01
CA SER A 64 6.51 4.37 7.96
C SER A 64 7.92 4.34 8.54
N GLU A 65 8.38 3.17 8.95
CA GLU A 65 9.79 2.88 9.20
C GLU A 65 10.08 1.48 8.67
N ALA A 66 10.25 1.37 7.35
CA ALA A 66 10.85 0.22 6.70
C ALA A 66 11.84 0.74 5.66
N GLU A 67 13.04 0.99 6.15
CA GLU A 67 14.25 1.29 5.39
C GLU A 67 14.63 0.14 4.44
N GLU A 68 15.31 0.55 3.36
CA GLU A 68 16.15 -0.21 2.42
C GLU A 68 15.51 -1.30 1.55
N PHE A 69 15.01 -0.85 0.40
CA PHE A 69 14.80 -1.67 -0.79
C PHE A 69 16.13 -1.81 -1.57
N GLU A 70 17.05 -2.66 -1.10
CA GLU A 70 18.24 -3.02 -1.87
C GLU A 70 17.86 -3.98 -3.01
N ALA A 71 17.74 -3.41 -4.21
CA ALA A 71 17.59 -4.12 -5.47
C ALA A 71 18.96 -4.60 -5.98
N SER A 72 19.62 -5.51 -5.27
CA SER A 72 20.80 -6.22 -5.79
C SER A 72 20.40 -7.64 -6.22
N GLY A 73 20.09 -7.83 -7.51
CA GLY A 73 19.66 -9.15 -8.00
C GLY A 73 19.66 -9.35 -9.52
N ILE A 74 20.37 -8.54 -10.29
CA ILE A 74 20.71 -8.85 -11.68
C ILE A 74 22.23 -8.91 -11.81
N ALA A 75 22.79 -10.06 -11.45
CA ALA A 75 24.14 -10.44 -11.84
C ALA A 75 24.18 -11.92 -12.21
N ALA A 76 24.74 -12.15 -13.40
CA ALA A 76 25.36 -13.38 -13.89
C ALA A 76 24.47 -14.57 -14.29
N VAL A 77 24.27 -14.72 -15.60
CA VAL A 77 24.65 -15.98 -16.26
C VAL A 77 25.39 -15.61 -17.56
N ALA A 78 26.70 -15.81 -17.53
CA ALA A 78 27.52 -16.08 -18.70
C ALA A 78 27.80 -17.58 -18.69
N GLU A 79 27.32 -18.29 -19.71
CA GLU A 79 28.02 -19.37 -20.41
C GLU A 79 27.37 -19.56 -21.78
#